data_AF-A0A257SKM9-F1
#
_entry.id   AF-A0A257SKM9-F1
#
_cell.length_a   1.000
_cell.length_b   1.000
_cell.length_c   1.000
_cell.angle_alpha   90.00
_cell.angle_beta   90.00
_cell.angle_gamma   90.00
#
_symmetry.space_group_name_H-M   'P 1'
#
loop_
_entity.id
_entity.type
_entity.pdbx_description
1 polymer ?
#
loop_
_entity_poly.entity_id
_entity_poly.type
_entity_poly.pdbx_seq_one_letter_code
_entity_poly.pdbx_strand_id
1 'polypeptide(L)'
;MVMRKSIALVLALAALAAVPRAVTAQEAPKPIQLDRVVAVVGNTPITESDVQEEIVRRQQQDPTYKLPTDSAGWVNFQVNIINGLIDERLLLDDAA
;
A
#
# COMPACT_ATOMS: atom_id res chain seq x y z
N MET A 1 1.49 18.58 -69.95
CA MET A 1 0.62 19.11 -68.88
C MET A 1 -0.60 18.19 -68.87
N VAL A 2 -0.70 17.10 -68.11
CA VAL A 2 -1.31 17.01 -66.76
C VAL A 2 -0.87 15.70 -66.04
N MET A 3 -0.27 14.73 -66.74
CA MET A 3 -0.10 13.35 -66.26
C MET A 3 0.96 13.11 -65.17
N ARG A 4 1.91 14.04 -64.98
CA ARG A 4 2.97 13.92 -63.95
C ARG A 4 2.55 14.45 -62.57
N LYS A 5 1.51 15.29 -62.51
CA LYS A 5 1.01 15.86 -61.24
C LYS A 5 0.10 14.88 -60.49
N SER A 6 -0.51 13.93 -61.19
CA SER A 6 -1.39 12.92 -60.60
C SER A 6 -0.65 11.88 -59.76
N ILE A 7 0.61 11.58 -60.08
CA ILE A 7 1.43 10.57 -59.37
C ILE A 7 1.90 11.10 -58.00
N ALA A 8 2.25 12.38 -57.93
CA ALA A 8 2.69 13.01 -56.67
C ALA A 8 1.57 13.06 -55.62
N LEU A 9 0.31 13.18 -56.05
CA LEU A 9 -0.85 13.22 -55.14
C LEU A 9 -1.18 11.84 -54.54
N VAL A 10 -0.98 10.75 -55.29
CA VAL A 10 -1.24 9.38 -54.81
C VAL A 10 -0.19 8.94 -53.79
N LEU A 11 1.07 9.34 -53.97
CA LEU A 11 2.14 9.08 -53.00
C LEU A 11 1.95 9.83 -51.68
N ALA A 12 1.42 11.06 -51.72
CA ALA A 12 1.10 11.82 -50.52
C ALA A 12 -0.07 11.22 -49.72
N LEU A 13 -1.05 10.61 -50.39
CA LEU A 13 -2.21 9.99 -49.74
C LEU A 13 -1.86 8.66 -49.05
N ALA A 14 -0.92 7.90 -49.61
CA ALA A 14 -0.45 6.64 -49.02
C ALA A 14 0.33 6.84 -47.71
N ALA A 15 0.97 8.01 -47.51
CA ALA A 15 1.73 8.31 -46.32
C ALA A 15 0.86 8.56 -45.06
N LEU A 16 -0.41 8.97 -45.22
CA LEU A 16 -1.33 9.16 -44.10
C LEU A 16 -1.96 7.87 -43.58
N ALA A 17 -1.91 6.77 -44.33
CA ALA A 17 -2.46 5.48 -43.89
C ALA A 17 -1.53 4.70 -42.94
N ALA A 18 -0.27 5.14 -42.81
CA ALA A 18 0.76 4.46 -42.03
C ALA A 18 1.00 5.09 -40.65
N VAL A 19 0.06 5.89 -40.12
CA VAL A 19 0.19 6.43 -38.76
C VAL A 19 0.06 5.25 -37.78
N PRO A 20 1.12 4.88 -37.05
CA PRO A 20 1.03 3.82 -36.07
C PRO A 20 0.01 4.25 -35.01
N ARG A 21 -1.03 3.43 -34.83
CA ARG A 21 -1.98 3.59 -33.72
C ARG A 21 -1.18 3.47 -32.43
N ALA A 22 -1.05 4.56 -31.70
CA ALA A 22 -0.48 4.53 -30.36
C ALA A 22 -1.34 3.57 -29.51
N VAL A 23 -0.76 2.45 -29.12
CA VAL A 23 -1.35 1.58 -28.11
C VAL A 23 -1.27 2.34 -26.81
N THR A 24 -2.43 2.72 -26.25
CA THR A 24 -2.48 3.29 -24.91
C THR A 24 -1.89 2.27 -23.95
N ALA A 25 -0.75 2.59 -23.35
CA ALA A 25 -0.15 1.78 -22.30
C ALA A 25 -1.20 1.62 -21.19
N GLN A 26 -1.54 0.36 -20.87
CA GLN A 26 -2.46 0.07 -19.78
C GLN A 26 -1.84 0.57 -18.49
N GLU A 27 -2.53 1.48 -17.79
CA GLU A 27 -2.05 2.06 -16.54
C GLU A 27 -1.77 0.91 -15.56
N ALA A 28 -0.52 0.83 -15.08
CA ALA A 28 -0.14 -0.20 -14.13
C ALA A 28 -1.03 -0.09 -12.89
N PRO A 29 -1.51 -1.21 -12.33
CA PRO A 29 -2.32 -1.17 -11.13
C PRO A 29 -1.56 -0.41 -10.04
N LYS A 30 -2.17 0.65 -9.52
CA LYS A 30 -1.58 1.43 -8.43
C LYS A 30 -1.54 0.54 -7.19
N PRO A 31 -0.42 0.53 -6.44
CA PRO A 31 -0.37 -0.21 -5.18
C PRO A 31 -1.44 0.35 -4.23
N ILE A 32 -2.34 -0.52 -3.78
CA ILE A 32 -3.32 -0.20 -2.75
C ILE A 32 -2.63 -0.40 -1.40
N GLN A 33 -2.65 0.62 -0.55
CA GLN A 33 -2.16 0.48 0.82
C GLN A 33 -3.21 -0.28 1.63
N LEU A 34 -2.82 -1.44 2.14
CA LEU A 34 -3.65 -2.29 3.00
C LEU A 34 -3.03 -2.31 4.39
N ASP A 35 -3.87 -2.13 5.40
CA ASP A 35 -3.48 -2.33 6.78
C ASP A 35 -3.45 -3.84 7.08
N ARG A 36 -2.36 -4.30 7.69
CA ARG A 36 -2.14 -5.72 7.95
C ARG A 36 -2.81 -6.10 9.26
N VAL A 37 -3.65 -7.13 9.23
CA VAL A 37 -4.15 -7.77 10.46
C VAL A 37 -3.03 -8.57 11.11
N VAL A 38 -2.71 -8.28 12.36
CA VAL A 38 -1.66 -8.95 13.13
C VAL A 38 -2.21 -9.98 14.12
N ALA A 39 -3.44 -9.78 14.60
CA ALA A 39 -4.15 -10.72 15.46
C ALA A 39 -5.67 -10.55 15.32
N VAL A 40 -6.44 -11.53 15.78
CA VAL A 40 -7.91 -11.45 15.85
C VAL A 40 -8.34 -11.95 17.23
N VAL A 41 -9.12 -11.13 17.94
CA VAL A 41 -9.63 -11.42 19.28
C VAL A 41 -11.16 -11.36 19.24
N GLY A 42 -11.81 -12.52 19.43
CA GLY A 42 -13.25 -12.65 19.22
C GLY A 42 -13.65 -12.20 17.81
N ASN A 43 -14.46 -11.15 17.73
CA ASN A 43 -14.91 -10.52 16.49
C ASN A 43 -14.16 -9.23 16.12
N THR A 44 -13.13 -8.84 16.88
CA THR A 44 -12.34 -7.63 16.57
C THR A 44 -10.95 -8.00 16.03
N PRO A 45 -10.57 -7.52 14.82
CA PRO A 45 -9.19 -7.61 14.36
C PRO A 45 -8.30 -6.56 15.03
N ILE A 46 -7.05 -6.92 15.31
CA ILE A 46 -5.97 -6.01 15.69
C ILE A 46 -5.10 -5.81 14.46
N THR A 47 -4.86 -4.56 14.07
CA THR A 47 -4.09 -4.20 12.88
C THR A 47 -2.68 -3.71 13.19
N GLU A 48 -1.88 -3.52 12.14
CA GLU A 48 -0.52 -2.99 12.27
C GLU A 48 -0.54 -1.52 12.66
N SER A 49 -1.53 -0.76 12.18
CA SER A 49 -1.80 0.60 12.65
C SER A 49 -2.05 0.62 14.16
N ASP A 50 -2.88 -0.27 14.70
CA ASP A 50 -3.17 -0.33 16.15
C ASP A 50 -1.90 -0.55 16.98
N VAL A 51 -1.03 -1.46 16.51
CA VAL A 51 0.27 -1.72 17.15
C VAL A 51 1.16 -0.48 17.07
N GLN A 52 1.20 0.20 15.93
CA GLN A 52 2.02 1.40 15.75
C GLN A 52 1.53 2.58 16.60
N GLU A 53 0.22 2.76 16.72
CA GLU A 53 -0.40 3.73 17.61
C GLU A 53 -0.03 3.43 19.07
N GLU A 54 -0.06 2.16 19.47
CA GLU A 54 0.34 1.74 20.81
C GLU A 54 1.80 2.04 21.12
N ILE A 55 2.70 1.80 20.15
CA ILE A 55 4.12 2.12 20.26
C ILE A 55 4.31 3.63 20.48
N VAL A 56 3.63 4.46 19.68
CA VAL A 56 3.71 5.92 19.79
C VAL A 56 3.15 6.39 21.13
N ARG A 57 2.01 5.83 21.56
CA ARG A 57 1.39 6.14 22.86
C ARG A 57 2.36 5.87 24.01
N ARG A 58 3.05 4.72 24.01
CA ARG A 58 4.03 4.36 25.04
C ARG A 58 5.25 5.28 25.04
N GLN A 59 5.75 5.67 23.87
CA GLN A 59 6.84 6.65 23.77
C GLN A 59 6.44 8.03 24.32
N GLN A 60 5.18 8.44 24.12
CA GLN A 60 4.67 9.69 24.66
C GLN A 60 4.49 9.65 26.18
N GLN A 61 4.13 8.48 26.73
CA GLN A 61 3.98 8.27 28.17
C GLN A 61 5.33 8.24 28.90
N ASP A 62 6.34 7.63 28.29
CA ASP A 62 7.70 7.57 28.82
C ASP A 62 8.71 8.03 27.75
N PRO A 63 9.12 9.32 27.78
CA PRO A 63 10.08 9.87 26.82
C PRO A 63 11.49 9.27 26.95
N THR A 64 11.77 8.60 28.07
CA THR A 64 13.03 7.89 28.33
C THR A 64 13.00 6.44 27.84
N TYR A 65 11.82 5.95 27.44
CA TYR A 65 11.66 4.63 26.87
C TYR A 65 12.39 4.50 25.53
N LYS A 66 13.41 3.64 25.49
CA LYS A 66 14.19 3.40 24.28
C LYS A 66 13.60 2.23 23.52
N LEU A 67 13.30 2.46 22.24
CA LEU A 67 12.93 1.38 21.35
C LEU A 67 14.13 0.44 21.16
N PRO A 68 13.89 -0.89 21.12
CA PRO A 68 14.95 -1.84 20.79
C PRO A 68 15.54 -1.51 19.42
N THR A 69 16.87 -1.59 19.33
CA THR A 69 17.61 -1.32 18.08
C THR A 69 18.00 -2.59 17.35
N ASP A 70 17.94 -3.74 18.01
CA ASP A 70 18.22 -5.04 17.44
C ASP A 70 16.93 -5.76 17.00
N SER A 71 17.04 -6.63 15.99
CA SER A 71 15.87 -7.29 15.41
C SER A 71 15.16 -8.24 16.39
N ALA A 72 15.88 -8.90 17.31
CA ALA A 72 15.28 -9.82 18.26
C ALA A 72 14.52 -9.07 19.36
N GLY A 73 15.11 -8.00 19.89
CA GLY A 73 14.49 -7.07 20.81
C GLY A 73 13.25 -6.43 20.22
N TRP A 74 13.29 -6.07 18.93
CA TRP A 74 12.14 -5.52 18.22
C TRP A 74 10.96 -6.50 18.15
N VAL A 75 11.23 -7.76 17.79
CA VAL A 75 10.18 -8.80 17.73
C VAL A 75 9.58 -9.03 19.11
N ASN A 76 10.40 -9.18 20.15
CA ASN A 76 9.90 -9.38 21.51
C ASN A 76 9.07 -8.18 21.99
N PHE A 77 9.50 -6.97 21.68
CA PHE A 77 8.77 -5.75 21.99
C PHE A 77 7.41 -5.69 21.29
N GLN A 78 7.36 -5.98 19.99
CA GLN A 78 6.10 -6.04 19.25
C GLN A 78 5.17 -7.11 19.82
N VAL A 79 5.67 -8.30 20.14
CA VAL A 79 4.87 -9.37 20.76
C VAL A 79 4.28 -8.91 22.10
N ASN A 80 5.07 -8.24 22.94
CA ASN A 80 4.57 -7.71 24.22
C ASN A 80 3.46 -6.67 24.03
N ILE A 81 3.57 -5.83 23.01
CA ILE A 81 2.52 -4.86 22.68
C ILE A 81 1.26 -5.56 22.19
N ILE A 82 1.39 -6.50 21.26
CA ILE A 82 0.26 -7.28 20.72
C ILE A 82 -0.45 -8.02 21.86
N ASN A 83 0.28 -8.65 22.77
CA ASN A 83 -0.31 -9.32 23.92
C ASN A 83 -1.09 -8.35 24.82
N GLY A 84 -0.54 -7.15 25.08
CA GLY A 84 -1.25 -6.13 25.85
C GLY A 84 -2.55 -5.66 25.18
N LEU A 85 -2.54 -5.51 23.85
CA LEU A 85 -3.73 -5.16 23.07
C LEU A 85 -4.76 -6.31 23.07
N ILE A 86 -4.29 -7.56 23.03
CA ILE A 86 -5.16 -8.74 23.16
C ILE A 86 -5.84 -8.75 24.52
N ASP A 87 -5.07 -8.57 25.60
CA ASP A 87 -5.61 -8.55 26.96
C ASP A 87 -6.64 -7.45 27.14
N GLU A 88 -6.36 -6.23 26.66
CA GLU A 88 -7.32 -5.12 26.67
C GLU A 88 -8.60 -5.49 25.92
N ARG A 89 -8.48 -6.16 24.77
CA ARG A 89 -9.63 -6.53 23.96
C ARG A 89 -10.45 -7.67 24.55
N LEU A 90 -9.80 -8.64 25.18
CA LEU A 90 -10.47 -9.71 25.93
C LEU A 90 -11.28 -9.13 27.09
N LEU A 91 -10.71 -8.18 27.83
CA LEU A 91 -11.42 -7.50 28.93
C LEU A 91 -12.64 -6.72 28.44
N LEU A 92 -12.56 -6.11 27.27
CA LEU A 92 -13.68 -5.40 26.66
C LEU A 92 -14.77 -6.33 26.12
N ASP A 93 -14.39 -7.52 25.64
CA ASP A 93 -15.33 -8.54 25.15
C ASP A 93 -16.09 -9.21 26.30
N ASP A 94 -15.39 -9.53 27.40
CA ASP A 94 -16.00 -10.10 28.62
C ASP A 94 -16.98 -9.13 29.30
N ALA A 95 -16.80 -7.82 29.10
CA ALA A 95 -17.66 -6.78 29.68
C ALA A 95 -18.93 -6.49 28.84
N ALA A 96 -19.09 -7.12 27.67
CA ALA A 96 -20.21 -6.93 26.75
C ALA A 96 -21.32 -7.98 26.93
#